data_AF-A0A7X1IRJ0-F1
#
_entry.id   AF-A0A7X1IRJ0-F1
#
_cell.length_a   1.000
_cell.length_b   1.000
_cell.length_c   1.000
_cell.angle_alpha   90.00
_cell.angle_beta   90.00
_cell.angle_gamma   90.00
#
_symmetry.space_group_name_H-M   'P 1'
#
loop_
_entity.id
_entity.type
_entity.pdbx_description
1 polymer ?
#
loop_
_entity_poly.entity_id
_entity_poly.type
_entity_poly.pdbx_seq_one_letter_code
_entity_poly.pdbx_strand_id
1 'polypeptide(L)' 'MKITDYKQNKAREIIEDAMSQLMTLGMNNDNAAGLLVIQGIIRVESMEKRKSFSETVASFAEDAEDDE' A
#
# COMPACT_ATOMS: atom_id res chain seq x y z
N MET A 1 -8.56 -5.54 -22.81
CA MET A 1 -8.01 -5.29 -21.45
C MET A 1 -8.32 -6.52 -20.61
N LYS A 2 -7.35 -7.19 -19.98
CA LYS A 2 -7.67 -8.31 -19.09
C LYS A 2 -8.29 -7.75 -17.80
N ILE A 3 -9.24 -8.47 -17.21
CA ILE A 3 -9.92 -8.04 -15.97
C ILE A 3 -8.91 -7.75 -14.86
N THR A 4 -7.81 -8.50 -14.82
CA THR A 4 -6.70 -8.29 -13.87
C THR A 4 -6.03 -6.93 -14.04
N ASP A 5 -5.75 -6.52 -15.28
CA ASP A 5 -5.13 -5.22 -15.58
C ASP A 5 -6.04 -4.06 -15.18
N TYR A 6 -7.36 -4.23 -15.39
CA TYR A 6 -8.35 -3.24 -14.96
C TYR A 6 -8.35 -3.05 -13.45
N LYS A 7 -8.38 -4.15 -12.68
CA LYS A 7 -8.37 -4.07 -11.21
C LYS A 7 -7.10 -3.40 -10.68
N GLN A 8 -5.94 -3.73 -11.26
CA GLN A 8 -4.67 -3.12 -10.87
C GLN A 8 -4.63 -1.62 -11.19
N ASN A 9 -5.05 -1.23 -12.40
CA ASN A 9 -5.08 0.19 -12.77
C ASN A 9 -6.05 0.99 -11.90
N LYS A 10 -7.23 0.44 -11.60
CA LYS A 10 -8.18 1.10 -10.69
C LYS A 10 -7.69 1.17 -9.26
N ALA A 11 -7.02 0.13 -8.75
CA ALA A 11 -6.40 0.19 -7.44
C ALA A 11 -5.35 1.31 -7.36
N ARG A 12 -4.52 1.45 -8.41
CA ARG A 12 -3.54 2.54 -8.48
C ARG A 12 -4.20 3.92 -8.49
N GLU A 13 -5.23 4.13 -9.31
CA GLU A 13 -5.96 5.41 -9.34
C GLU A 13 -6.53 5.78 -7.95
N ILE A 14 -7.09 4.80 -7.23
CA ILE A 14 -7.63 5.01 -5.88
C ILE A 14 -6.52 5.40 -4.89
N ILE A 15 -5.35 4.74 -4.96
CA ILE A 15 -4.22 5.04 -4.08
C ILE A 15 -3.68 6.44 -4.36
N GLU A 16 -3.49 6.82 -5.63
CA GLU A 16 -2.99 8.15 -6.00
C GLU A 16 -3.92 9.28 -5.54
N ASP A 17 -5.24 9.10 -5.69
CA ASP A 17 -6.24 10.05 -5.18
C ASP A 17 -6.17 10.17 -3.66
N ALA A 18 -6.09 9.04 -2.94
CA ALA A 18 -5.96 9.03 -1.49
C ALA A 18 -4.66 9.71 -1.02
N MET A 19 -3.53 9.45 -1.69
CA MET A 19 -2.27 10.13 -1.39
C MET A 19 -2.38 11.64 -1.62
N SER A 20 -2.95 12.06 -2.75
CA SER A 20 -3.15 13.48 -3.06
C SER A 20 -3.96 14.18 -1.95
N GLN A 21 -5.06 13.56 -1.52
CA GLN A 21 -5.89 14.08 -0.43
C GLN A 21 -5.11 14.16 0.90
N LEU A 22 -4.35 13.13 1.26
CA LEU A 22 -3.52 13.15 2.48
C LEU A 22 -2.43 14.22 2.43
N MET A 23 -1.82 14.45 1.27
CA MET A 23 -0.83 15.51 1.10
C MET A 23 -1.43 16.90 1.24
N THR A 24 -2.70 17.10 0.85
CA THR A 24 -3.41 18.37 1.10
C THR A 24 -3.59 18.68 2.60
N LEU A 25 -3.50 17.66 3.45
CA LEU A 25 -3.52 17.77 4.91
C LEU A 25 -2.12 18.03 5.52
N GLY A 26 -1.11 18.26 4.68
CA GLY A 26 0.27 18.58 5.10
C GLY A 26 1.20 17.38 5.25
N MET A 27 0.79 16.19 4.78
CA MET A 27 1.68 15.03 4.73
C MET A 27 2.64 15.11 3.54
N ASN A 28 3.86 14.60 3.70
CA ASN A 28 4.73 14.29 2.56
C ASN A 28 4.35 12.91 1.98
N ASN A 29 4.94 12.56 0.83
CA ASN A 29 4.64 11.29 0.14
C ASN A 29 4.85 10.08 1.05
N ASP A 30 5.99 9.98 1.74
CA ASP A 30 6.33 8.81 2.55
C ASP A 30 5.35 8.63 3.72
N ASN A 31 4.98 9.71 4.40
CA ASN A 31 4.03 9.65 5.51
C ASN A 31 2.60 9.34 5.01
N ALA A 32 2.21 9.85 3.85
CA ALA A 32 0.91 9.54 3.24
C ALA A 32 0.83 8.06 2.85
N ALA A 33 1.85 7.53 2.15
CA ALA A 33 1.94 6.13 1.78
C ALA A 33 1.98 5.21 3.01
N GLY A 34 2.82 5.53 4.00
CA GLY A 34 2.92 4.79 5.25
C GLY A 34 1.59 4.72 6.01
N LEU A 35 0.82 5.82 6.04
CA LEU A 35 -0.50 5.82 6.65
C LEU A 35 -1.47 4.88 5.92
N LEU A 36 -1.47 4.84 4.59
CA LEU A 36 -2.33 3.94 3.82
C LEU A 36 -2.01 2.47 4.10
N VAL A 37 -0.74 2.10 4.23
CA VAL A 37 -0.31 0.75 4.62
C VAL A 37 -0.88 0.38 6.00
N ILE A 38 -0.69 1.26 7.00
CA ILE A 38 -1.17 1.04 8.37
C ILE A 38 -2.70 0.97 8.43
N GLN A 39 -3.39 1.87 7.74
CA GLN A 39 -4.86 1.88 7.71
C GLN A 39 -5.44 0.67 6.97
N GLY A 40 -4.75 0.21 5.92
CA GLY A 40 -5.07 -1.01 5.20
C GLY A 40 -5.00 -2.23 6.12
N ILE A 41 -3.88 -2.41 6.84
CA ILE A 41 -3.67 -3.58 7.69
C ILE A 41 -4.68 -3.64 8.85
N ILE A 42 -5.05 -2.50 9.44
CA ILE A 42 -6.05 -2.41 10.52
C ILE A 42 -7.42 -2.94 10.07
N ARG A 43 -7.79 -2.71 8.80
CA ARG A 43 -9.12 -3.09 8.25
C ARG A 43 -9.22 -4.53 7.80
N VAL A 44 -8.10 -5.26 7.71
CA VAL A 44 -8.12 -6.68 7.36
C VAL A 44 -8.75 -7.46 8.51
N GLU A 45 -9.84 -8.18 8.26
CA GLU A 45 -10.60 -8.84 9.34
C GLU A 45 -9.88 -10.06 9.91
N SER A 46 -9.23 -10.85 9.05
CA SER A 46 -8.51 -12.06 9.47
C SER A 46 -7.13 -11.72 10.02
N MET A 47 -6.83 -12.21 11.23
CA MET A 47 -5.51 -12.07 11.84
C MET A 47 -4.42 -12.79 11.05
N GLU A 48 -4.74 -13.96 10.48
CA GLU A 48 -3.83 -14.71 9.61
C GLU A 48 -3.48 -13.89 8.36
N LYS A 49 -4.49 -13.27 7.73
CA LYS A 49 -4.27 -12.41 6.56
C LYS A 49 -3.51 -11.14 6.91
N ARG A 50 -3.74 -10.54 8.09
CA ARG A 50 -2.91 -9.43 8.57
C ARG A 50 -1.45 -9.84 8.63
N LYS A 51 -1.15 -10.96 9.29
CA LYS A 51 0.22 -11.44 9.40
C LYS A 51 0.85 -11.68 8.01
N SER A 52 0.15 -12.39 7.13
CA SER A 52 0.62 -12.65 5.77
C SER A 52 0.88 -11.39 4.95
N PHE A 53 0.02 -10.37 5.04
CA PHE A 53 0.25 -9.11 4.33
C PHE A 53 1.39 -8.29 4.95
N SER A 54 1.54 -8.28 6.26
CA SER A 54 2.68 -7.63 6.91
C SER A 54 4.00 -8.28 6.50
N GLU A 55 4.07 -9.60 6.43
CA GLU A 55 5.24 -10.35 5.94
C GLU A 55 5.54 -10.03 4.47
N THR A 56 4.50 -9.95 3.63
CA THR A 56 4.65 -9.57 2.21
C THR A 56 5.18 -8.14 2.05
N VAL A 57 4.70 -7.20 2.87
CA VAL A 57 5.20 -5.82 2.85
C VAL A 57 6.65 -5.75 3.32
N ALA A 58 7.02 -6.54 4.34
CA ALA A 58 8.39 -6.61 4.83
C ALA A 58 9.36 -7.15 3.77
N SER A 59 8.97 -8.17 3.00
CA SER A 59 9.83 -8.74 1.97
C SER A 59 10.17 -7.74 0.85
N PHE A 60 9.31 -6.76 0.57
CA PHE A 60 9.62 -5.72 -0.41
C PHE A 60 10.76 -4.79 0.03
N ALA A 61 11.02 -4.69 1.34
CA ALA A 61 12.15 -3.93 1.86
C ALA A 61 13.45 -4.75 1.82
N GLU A 62 13.35 -6.06 2.10
CA GLU A 62 14.49 -6.99 2.01
C GLU A 62 14.99 -7.11 0.56
N ASP A 63 14.07 -7.22 -0.41
CA ASP A 63 14.40 -7.23 -1.84
C ASP A 63 15.08 -5.92 -2.31
N ALA A 64 14.93 -4.81 -1.57
CA ALA A 64 15.55 -3.53 -1.92
C ALA A 64 16.99 -3.39 -1.41
N GLU A 65 17.42 -4.22 -0.45
CA GLU A 65 18.77 -4.19 0.12
C GLU A 65 19.75 -5.14 -0.60
N ASP A 66 19.24 -6.14 -1.34
CA ASP A 66 20.06 -7.16 -2.04
C ASP A 66 20.61 -6.72 -3.41
N ASP A 67 20.32 -5.49 -3.85
CA ASP A 67 20.76 -4.90 -5.13
C ASP A 67 22.03 -3.98 -5.01
N GLU A 68 22.74 -3.99 -3.87
CA GLU A 68 24.07 -3.33 -3.66
C GLU A 68 25.28 -4.27 -3.86
#